data_AF-A0A965ZAV1-F1
#
_entry.id   AF-A0A965ZAV1-F1
#
_cell.length_a   1.000
_cell.length_b   1.000
_cell.length_c   1.000
_cell.angle_alpha   90.00
_cell.angle_beta   90.00
_cell.angle_gamma   90.00
#
_symmetry.space_group_name_H-M   'P 1'
#
loop_
_entity.id
_entity.type
_entity.pdbx_description
1 polymer ?
#
loop_
_entity_poly.entity_id
_entity_poly.type
_entity_poly.pdbx_seq_one_letter_code
_entity_poly.pdbx_strand_id
1 'polypeptide(L)'
;EHESVSKTLEYAYDDWCIAMMANDMELPELYKTFMERAQNYKNLFDPQTGFMRAKNNNAWFTPFDPREVNFNYTEANAWQYSFYVPHDVQTLIDYHGGDELFCNKLDELFSTNSETTGREQADITGLIGQYAHGNEPSHHMAYLYSYAGKPWKTQERVSKIREEMYRNAPDGLCGNEDCGQMSSWYVFSALGFYPVTPGDERYIIGTPLFRQADITLENGKTFQILAPKASKKNSYIHEVKLNGQPYYKGYITHTDIMEGGTLEFTLKDTPGTYGAEPEFRPSIRITDHLIEPVPFVQTGEKAFFDSTQIVLATITPGSKVYYTTDLTEPNENSLLFATPLTLSESTTIKAISIAKDNRKSRIIESQFLKIPQKRKIKLYSNYANQYSAGGDYALI
;
A
#
# COMPACT_ATOMS: atom_id res chain seq x y z
N GLU A 1 4.61 16.33 9.58
CA GLU A 1 3.73 16.92 8.54
C GLU A 1 2.37 16.26 8.61
N HIS A 2 1.29 16.97 8.32
CA HIS A 2 -0.02 16.33 8.13
C HIS A 2 0.00 15.44 6.88
N GLU A 3 -0.73 14.34 6.95
CA GLU A 3 -0.95 13.35 5.89
C GLU A 3 0.33 12.70 5.38
N SER A 4 1.33 12.63 6.28
CA SER A 4 2.68 12.20 5.94
C SER A 4 2.75 10.78 5.36
N VAL A 5 1.87 9.86 5.77
CA VAL A 5 1.88 8.49 5.25
C VAL A 5 1.33 8.47 3.84
N SER A 6 0.12 9.01 3.63
CA SER A 6 -0.51 9.11 2.31
C SER A 6 0.40 9.79 1.28
N LYS A 7 0.94 10.97 1.62
CA LYS A 7 1.91 11.68 0.76
C LYS A 7 3.12 10.85 0.42
N THR A 8 3.71 10.15 1.39
CA THR A 8 4.92 9.34 1.12
C THR A 8 4.61 8.16 0.19
N LEU A 9 3.44 7.53 0.35
CA LEU A 9 3.03 6.41 -0.49
C LEU A 9 2.70 6.87 -1.92
N GLU A 10 1.98 7.97 -2.07
CA GLU A 10 1.64 8.54 -3.37
C GLU A 10 2.87 9.12 -4.07
N TYR A 11 3.72 9.87 -3.38
CA TYR A 11 4.97 10.37 -3.97
C TYR A 11 5.91 9.25 -4.40
N ALA A 12 5.92 8.12 -3.70
CA ALA A 12 6.69 6.96 -4.13
C ALA A 12 6.15 6.37 -5.45
N TYR A 13 4.83 6.34 -5.64
CA TYR A 13 4.23 5.93 -6.91
C TYR A 13 4.44 6.98 -8.02
N ASP A 14 4.29 8.27 -7.71
CA ASP A 14 4.55 9.36 -8.66
C ASP A 14 6.01 9.36 -9.14
N ASP A 15 6.95 9.15 -8.21
CA ASP A 15 8.37 9.04 -8.52
C ASP A 15 8.63 7.80 -9.41
N TRP A 16 7.90 6.71 -9.25
CA TRP A 16 7.97 5.57 -10.17
C TRP A 16 7.48 5.93 -11.58
N CYS A 17 6.37 6.66 -11.71
CA CYS A 17 5.88 7.14 -13.00
C CYS A 17 6.90 8.05 -13.70
N ILE A 18 7.55 8.96 -12.95
CA ILE A 18 8.62 9.81 -13.47
C ILE A 18 9.82 8.97 -13.92
N ALA A 19 10.18 7.94 -13.15
CA ALA A 19 11.24 7.02 -13.54
C ALA A 19 10.90 6.32 -14.86
N MET A 20 9.67 5.83 -15.04
CA MET A 20 9.27 5.18 -16.28
C MET A 20 9.37 6.10 -17.49
N MET A 21 8.89 7.35 -17.36
CA MET A 21 9.07 8.35 -18.42
C MET A 21 10.56 8.63 -18.70
N ALA A 22 11.39 8.76 -17.66
CA ALA A 22 12.82 8.98 -17.83
C ALA A 22 13.53 7.82 -18.55
N ASN A 23 13.08 6.57 -18.30
CA ASN A 23 13.57 5.40 -19.02
C ASN A 23 13.23 5.48 -20.51
N ASP A 24 11.99 5.80 -20.86
CA ASP A 24 11.52 5.90 -22.26
C ASP A 24 12.20 7.05 -23.02
N MET A 25 12.61 8.10 -22.30
CA MET A 25 13.39 9.22 -22.82
C MET A 25 14.91 8.96 -22.86
N GLU A 26 15.37 7.77 -22.45
CA GLU A 26 16.79 7.40 -22.36
C GLU A 26 17.62 8.34 -21.43
N LEU A 27 17.05 8.73 -20.28
CA LEU A 27 17.68 9.60 -19.27
C LEU A 27 18.11 8.81 -18.01
N PRO A 28 19.26 8.09 -18.03
CA PRO A 28 19.61 7.10 -17.01
C PRO A 28 19.82 7.67 -15.60
N GLU A 29 20.40 8.87 -15.47
CA GLU A 29 20.60 9.49 -14.15
C GLU A 29 19.29 9.94 -13.51
N LEU A 30 18.33 10.37 -14.35
CA LEU A 30 16.99 10.76 -13.90
C LEU A 30 16.20 9.50 -13.50
N TYR A 31 16.23 8.46 -14.34
CA TYR A 31 15.66 7.15 -14.04
C TYR A 31 16.14 6.64 -12.68
N LYS A 32 17.47 6.56 -12.47
CA LYS A 32 18.06 6.12 -11.21
C LYS A 32 17.55 6.93 -10.01
N THR A 33 17.61 8.26 -10.12
CA THR A 33 17.21 9.15 -9.02
C THR A 33 15.77 8.92 -8.59
N PHE A 34 14.86 8.81 -9.57
CA PHE A 34 13.44 8.63 -9.30
C PHE A 34 13.09 7.19 -8.92
N MET A 35 13.82 6.19 -9.44
CA MET A 35 13.64 4.79 -9.04
C MET A 35 14.10 4.53 -7.59
N GLU A 36 15.16 5.20 -7.12
CA GLU A 36 15.53 5.17 -5.70
C GLU A 36 14.45 5.80 -4.82
N ARG A 37 13.85 6.93 -5.25
CA ARG A 37 12.77 7.59 -4.51
C ARG A 37 11.45 6.84 -4.54
N ALA A 38 11.17 6.11 -5.62
CA ALA A 38 10.00 5.25 -5.76
C ALA A 38 9.90 4.18 -4.67
N GLN A 39 10.99 3.91 -3.96
CA GLN A 39 11.06 2.93 -2.89
C GLN A 39 10.89 3.55 -1.50
N ASN A 40 10.64 4.87 -1.38
CA ASN A 40 10.54 5.56 -0.08
C ASN A 40 9.40 5.05 0.81
N TYR A 41 8.37 4.42 0.23
CA TYR A 41 7.30 3.74 0.97
C TYR A 41 7.85 2.69 1.96
N LYS A 42 8.99 2.05 1.63
CA LYS A 42 9.65 1.05 2.48
C LYS A 42 10.02 1.61 3.85
N ASN A 43 10.26 2.91 3.95
CA ASN A 43 10.60 3.57 5.22
C ASN A 43 9.41 3.67 6.20
N LEU A 44 8.18 3.41 5.76
CA LEU A 44 6.97 3.52 6.58
C LEU A 44 6.34 2.17 6.93
N PHE A 45 6.84 1.05 6.39
CA PHE A 45 6.31 -0.26 6.73
C PHE A 45 6.75 -0.68 8.14
N ASP A 46 5.79 -0.86 9.05
CA ASP A 46 6.05 -1.40 10.38
C ASP A 46 5.86 -2.93 10.39
N PRO A 47 6.95 -3.70 10.51
CA PRO A 47 6.90 -5.16 10.44
C PRO A 47 6.18 -5.80 11.63
N GLN A 48 5.96 -5.08 12.74
CA GLN A 48 5.24 -5.63 13.89
C GLN A 48 3.72 -5.63 13.68
N THR A 49 3.21 -4.63 12.97
CA THR A 49 1.76 -4.45 12.78
C THR A 49 1.30 -4.81 11.37
N GLY A 50 2.21 -4.82 10.40
CA GLY A 50 1.89 -5.04 8.98
C GLY A 50 1.20 -3.85 8.33
N PHE A 51 1.37 -2.63 8.85
CA PHE A 51 0.78 -1.40 8.31
C PHE A 51 1.85 -0.37 7.96
N MET A 52 1.51 0.53 7.04
CA MET A 52 2.27 1.75 6.79
C MET A 52 1.95 2.74 7.90
N ARG A 53 2.93 3.13 8.70
CA ARG A 53 2.76 3.95 9.92
C ARG A 53 3.61 5.21 9.86
N ALA A 54 3.07 6.30 10.37
CA ALA A 54 3.83 7.53 10.56
C ALA A 54 4.96 7.33 11.58
N LYS A 55 6.04 8.09 11.41
CA LYS A 55 7.14 8.15 12.36
C LYS A 55 7.30 9.56 12.92
N ASN A 56 7.63 9.64 14.21
CA ASN A 56 8.10 10.87 14.86
C ASN A 56 9.44 10.55 15.52
N ASN A 57 10.48 11.37 15.27
CA ASN A 57 11.83 11.11 15.78
C ASN A 57 12.37 9.71 15.40
N ASN A 58 11.99 9.23 14.21
CA ASN A 58 12.24 7.87 13.71
C ASN A 58 11.63 6.73 14.55
N ALA A 59 10.81 7.02 15.55
CA ALA A 59 9.99 6.05 16.25
C ALA A 59 8.59 5.98 15.62
N TRP A 60 7.95 4.81 15.65
CA TRP A 60 6.57 4.69 15.19
C TRP A 60 5.63 5.56 16.01
N PHE A 61 4.68 6.22 15.36
CA PHE A 61 3.68 7.04 16.04
C PHE A 61 2.77 6.17 16.91
N THR A 62 2.58 6.56 18.16
CA THR A 62 1.81 5.82 19.17
C THR A 62 0.89 6.74 19.99
N PRO A 63 -0.20 6.20 20.58
CA PRO A 63 -0.75 4.85 20.36
C PRO A 63 -1.21 4.62 18.91
N PHE A 64 -1.30 3.34 18.52
CA PHE A 64 -1.70 2.93 17.17
C PHE A 64 -2.96 2.06 17.22
N ASP A 65 -4.01 2.55 16.60
CA ASP A 65 -5.21 1.79 16.22
C ASP A 65 -5.34 1.90 14.70
N PRO A 66 -5.29 0.78 13.94
CA PRO A 66 -5.33 0.84 12.48
C PRO A 66 -6.67 1.34 11.93
N ARG A 67 -7.74 1.38 12.75
CA ARG A 67 -9.05 1.94 12.39
C ARG A 67 -9.16 3.44 12.66
N GLU A 68 -8.15 4.03 13.30
CA GLU A 68 -8.17 5.43 13.68
C GLU A 68 -8.01 6.34 12.48
N VAL A 69 -9.01 7.17 12.23
CA VAL A 69 -8.89 8.32 11.35
C VAL A 69 -8.17 9.42 12.13
N ASN A 70 -6.97 9.76 11.66
CA ASN A 70 -6.11 10.76 12.28
C ASN A 70 -5.43 11.62 11.21
N PHE A 71 -4.49 12.46 11.61
CA PHE A 71 -3.82 13.39 10.71
C PHE A 71 -2.72 12.78 9.85
N ASN A 72 -2.46 11.47 9.94
CA ASN A 72 -1.35 10.84 9.21
C ASN A 72 -1.76 10.32 7.83
N TYR A 73 -3.07 10.15 7.60
CA TYR A 73 -3.65 9.64 6.37
C TYR A 73 -4.68 10.64 5.84
N THR A 74 -4.68 10.89 4.54
CA THR A 74 -5.66 11.76 3.85
C THR A 74 -7.00 11.02 3.78
N GLU A 75 -8.05 11.57 4.40
CA GLU A 75 -9.44 11.06 4.34
C GLU A 75 -9.61 9.56 4.66
N ALA A 76 -8.69 8.98 5.43
CA ALA A 76 -8.61 7.53 5.58
C ALA A 76 -7.96 7.12 6.91
N ASN A 77 -7.79 5.81 7.10
CA ASN A 77 -7.00 5.22 8.19
C ASN A 77 -5.91 4.28 7.65
N ALA A 78 -5.21 3.57 8.55
CA ALA A 78 -4.10 2.71 8.17
C ALA A 78 -4.53 1.53 7.28
N TRP A 79 -5.73 0.98 7.48
CA TRP A 79 -6.28 -0.08 6.62
C TRP A 79 -6.41 0.35 5.16
N GLN A 80 -6.82 1.60 4.96
CA GLN A 80 -7.20 2.14 3.66
C GLN A 80 -6.01 2.70 2.86
N TYR A 81 -4.84 2.91 3.48
CA TYR A 81 -3.63 3.34 2.75
C TYR A 81 -2.51 2.30 2.70
N SER A 82 -2.46 1.33 3.62
CA SER A 82 -1.28 0.44 3.74
C SER A 82 -1.05 -0.47 2.54
N PHE A 83 -2.03 -0.58 1.64
CA PHE A 83 -1.95 -1.35 0.41
C PHE A 83 -1.61 -0.51 -0.83
N TYR A 84 -1.37 0.80 -0.69
CA TYR A 84 -1.05 1.70 -1.80
C TYR A 84 0.45 1.62 -2.17
N VAL A 85 0.82 0.51 -2.82
CA VAL A 85 2.14 0.28 -3.43
C VAL A 85 1.95 -0.36 -4.81
N PRO A 86 1.20 0.27 -5.73
CA PRO A 86 0.81 -0.36 -6.99
C PRO A 86 2.01 -0.67 -7.91
N HIS A 87 3.11 0.04 -7.77
CA HIS A 87 4.34 -0.13 -8.56
C HIS A 87 5.33 -1.17 -8.01
N ASP A 88 5.10 -1.73 -6.82
CA ASP A 88 5.98 -2.74 -6.21
C ASP A 88 5.19 -3.74 -5.32
N VAL A 89 4.06 -4.23 -5.85
CA VAL A 89 3.13 -5.12 -5.14
C VAL A 89 3.82 -6.39 -4.64
N GLN A 90 4.76 -6.95 -5.41
CA GLN A 90 5.48 -8.15 -4.99
C GLN A 90 6.34 -7.91 -3.76
N THR A 91 6.96 -6.74 -3.60
CA THR A 91 7.69 -6.40 -2.38
C THR A 91 6.74 -6.21 -1.19
N LEU A 92 5.55 -5.63 -1.42
CA LEU A 92 4.52 -5.54 -0.38
C LEU A 92 4.04 -6.92 0.10
N ILE A 93 3.90 -7.89 -0.82
CA ILE A 93 3.60 -9.29 -0.49
C ILE A 93 4.72 -9.90 0.37
N ASP A 94 5.99 -9.69 0.01
CA ASP A 94 7.13 -10.19 0.79
C ASP A 94 7.16 -9.61 2.21
N TYR A 95 6.83 -8.32 2.36
CA TYR A 95 6.76 -7.64 3.65
C TYR A 95 5.69 -8.22 4.58
N HIS A 96 4.63 -8.79 4.03
CA HIS A 96 3.62 -9.53 4.80
C HIS A 96 4.00 -11.00 5.03
N GLY A 97 5.16 -11.45 4.52
CA GLY A 97 5.63 -12.82 4.67
C GLY A 97 5.17 -13.77 3.56
N GLY A 98 4.78 -13.24 2.40
CA GLY A 98 4.43 -14.02 1.21
C GLY A 98 2.93 -14.10 0.93
N ASP A 99 2.60 -14.81 -0.16
CA ASP A 99 1.26 -14.83 -0.78
C ASP A 99 0.13 -15.17 0.21
N GLU A 100 0.33 -16.18 1.06
CA GLU A 100 -0.70 -16.64 1.99
C GLU A 100 -1.01 -15.60 3.07
N LEU A 101 0.03 -15.06 3.71
CA LEU A 101 -0.12 -14.08 4.79
C LEU A 101 -0.63 -12.74 4.26
N PHE A 102 -0.20 -12.33 3.06
CA PHE A 102 -0.77 -11.17 2.39
C PHE A 102 -2.26 -11.35 2.06
N CYS A 103 -2.65 -12.52 1.54
CA CYS A 103 -4.07 -12.83 1.34
C CYS A 103 -4.88 -12.80 2.64
N ASN A 104 -4.32 -13.30 3.74
CA ASN A 104 -4.98 -13.25 5.05
C ASN A 104 -5.12 -11.81 5.53
N LYS A 105 -4.15 -10.93 5.25
CA LYS A 105 -4.25 -9.51 5.56
C LYS A 105 -5.35 -8.80 4.76
N LEU A 106 -5.53 -9.16 3.48
CA LEU A 106 -6.67 -8.70 2.68
C LEU A 106 -7.99 -9.26 3.21
N ASP A 107 -8.04 -10.52 3.64
CA ASP A 107 -9.25 -11.08 4.27
C ASP A 107 -9.61 -10.32 5.57
N GLU A 108 -8.60 -9.95 6.37
CA GLU A 108 -8.75 -9.14 7.57
C GLU A 108 -9.30 -7.74 7.23
N LEU A 109 -8.83 -7.09 6.16
CA LEU A 109 -9.38 -5.83 5.65
C LEU A 109 -10.89 -5.93 5.40
N PHE A 110 -11.35 -6.96 4.69
CA PHE A 110 -12.76 -7.12 4.32
C PHE A 110 -13.66 -7.68 5.44
N SER A 111 -13.11 -8.07 6.60
CA SER A 111 -13.85 -8.71 7.70
C SER A 111 -13.74 -8.00 9.05
N THR A 112 -12.74 -7.14 9.24
CA THR A 112 -12.61 -6.29 10.44
C THR A 112 -13.83 -5.40 10.60
N ASN A 113 -14.27 -5.14 11.85
CA ASN A 113 -15.40 -4.24 12.13
C ASN A 113 -15.26 -2.91 11.35
N SER A 114 -16.31 -2.50 10.63
CA SER A 114 -16.35 -1.28 9.83
C SER A 114 -16.31 0.01 10.64
N GLU A 115 -16.66 -0.01 11.92
CA GLU A 115 -16.62 1.18 12.76
C GLU A 115 -15.19 1.75 12.86
N THR A 116 -15.03 2.99 12.39
CA THR A 116 -13.81 3.80 12.50
C THR A 116 -13.68 4.39 13.89
N THR A 117 -12.44 4.64 14.32
CA THR A 117 -12.14 5.39 15.55
C THR A 117 -11.49 6.73 15.20
N GLY A 118 -11.24 7.59 16.19
CA GLY A 118 -10.60 8.89 15.95
C GLY A 118 -11.61 9.97 15.51
N ARG A 119 -11.24 10.78 14.51
CA ARG A 119 -12.16 11.82 13.99
C ARG A 119 -13.24 11.19 13.11
N GLU A 120 -14.42 11.81 13.09
CA GLU A 120 -15.41 11.54 12.05
C GLU A 120 -14.89 12.09 10.70
N GLN A 121 -15.06 11.31 9.64
CA GLN A 121 -14.72 11.69 8.27
C GLN A 121 -15.88 11.28 7.37
N ALA A 122 -16.51 12.27 6.74
CA ALA A 122 -17.71 12.05 5.93
C ALA A 122 -17.44 11.23 4.66
N ASP A 123 -16.20 11.27 4.17
CA ASP A 123 -15.80 10.64 2.90
C ASP A 123 -15.50 9.14 3.05
N ILE A 124 -15.42 8.61 4.27
CA ILE A 124 -15.24 7.17 4.52
C ILE A 124 -16.61 6.48 4.50
N THR A 125 -17.05 6.09 3.32
CA THR A 125 -18.35 5.44 3.09
C THR A 125 -18.21 4.15 2.27
N GLY A 126 -19.33 3.43 2.06
CA GLY A 126 -19.32 2.17 1.29
C GLY A 126 -18.46 1.07 1.92
N LEU A 127 -18.56 0.88 3.23
CA LEU A 127 -17.68 0.00 3.99
C LEU A 127 -18.04 -1.49 3.85
N ILE A 128 -17.04 -2.32 3.53
CA ILE A 128 -17.07 -3.79 3.66
C ILE A 128 -15.93 -4.18 4.59
N GLY A 129 -16.23 -4.33 5.87
CA GLY A 129 -15.20 -4.31 6.89
C GLY A 129 -14.50 -2.95 6.88
N GLN A 130 -13.17 -2.91 6.79
CA GLN A 130 -12.38 -1.67 6.69
C GLN A 130 -12.08 -1.20 5.26
N TYR A 131 -12.46 -1.99 4.24
CA TYR A 131 -12.47 -1.52 2.85
C TYR A 131 -13.53 -0.45 2.66
N ALA A 132 -13.17 0.74 2.18
CA ALA A 132 -14.10 1.86 1.96
C ALA A 132 -14.25 2.13 0.47
N HIS A 133 -15.34 1.65 -0.14
CA HIS A 133 -15.53 1.82 -1.58
C HIS A 133 -15.89 3.24 -2.01
N GLY A 134 -16.42 4.06 -1.09
CA GLY A 134 -16.78 5.44 -1.40
C GLY A 134 -15.60 6.41 -1.45
N ASN A 135 -14.36 5.90 -1.34
CA ASN A 135 -13.14 6.69 -1.31
C ASN A 135 -12.00 6.00 -2.08
N GLU A 136 -11.19 6.78 -2.79
CA GLU A 136 -10.19 6.35 -3.77
C GLU A 136 -9.11 5.40 -3.28
N PRO A 137 -8.53 5.57 -2.07
CA PRO A 137 -7.40 4.74 -1.63
C PRO A 137 -7.69 3.23 -1.64
N SER A 138 -8.97 2.83 -1.56
CA SER A 138 -9.38 1.43 -1.56
C SER A 138 -9.60 0.83 -2.94
N HIS A 139 -9.75 1.62 -4.00
CA HIS A 139 -10.31 1.17 -5.29
C HIS A 139 -9.56 -0.01 -5.94
N HIS A 140 -8.25 -0.11 -5.78
CA HIS A 140 -7.43 -1.20 -6.34
C HIS A 140 -7.38 -2.46 -5.46
N MET A 141 -7.71 -2.37 -4.17
CA MET A 141 -7.36 -3.42 -3.19
C MET A 141 -7.98 -4.78 -3.47
N ALA A 142 -9.20 -4.82 -4.02
CA ALA A 142 -9.86 -6.08 -4.39
C ALA A 142 -9.08 -6.87 -5.46
N TYR A 143 -8.31 -6.18 -6.30
CA TYR A 143 -7.49 -6.79 -7.36
C TYR A 143 -6.15 -7.34 -6.85
N LEU A 144 -5.75 -7.02 -5.61
CA LEU A 144 -4.47 -7.47 -5.04
C LEU A 144 -4.45 -8.98 -4.74
N TYR A 145 -5.60 -9.64 -4.58
CA TYR A 145 -5.64 -11.10 -4.46
C TYR A 145 -5.11 -11.81 -5.71
N SER A 146 -5.29 -11.24 -6.91
CA SER A 146 -4.73 -11.78 -8.15
C SER A 146 -3.19 -11.81 -8.12
N TYR A 147 -2.55 -10.77 -7.57
CA TYR A 147 -1.09 -10.75 -7.40
C TYR A 147 -0.59 -11.81 -6.42
N ALA A 148 -1.42 -12.19 -5.44
CA ALA A 148 -1.11 -13.21 -4.42
C ALA A 148 -1.63 -14.62 -4.76
N GLY A 149 -1.95 -14.88 -6.04
CA GLY A 149 -2.31 -16.22 -6.52
C GLY A 149 -3.72 -16.70 -6.10
N LYS A 150 -4.60 -15.78 -5.67
CA LYS A 150 -6.00 -16.09 -5.34
C LYS A 150 -7.00 -15.27 -6.19
N PRO A 151 -6.93 -15.29 -7.53
CA PRO A 151 -7.78 -14.47 -8.40
C PRO A 151 -9.28 -14.70 -8.24
N TRP A 152 -9.71 -15.89 -7.79
CA TRP A 152 -11.12 -16.14 -7.46
C TRP A 152 -11.63 -15.26 -6.31
N LYS A 153 -10.77 -14.82 -5.39
CA LYS A 153 -11.14 -13.83 -4.36
C LYS A 153 -11.30 -12.44 -4.94
N THR A 154 -10.47 -12.05 -5.92
CA THR A 154 -10.71 -10.81 -6.69
C THR A 154 -12.08 -10.86 -7.37
N GLN A 155 -12.39 -11.97 -8.07
CA GLN A 155 -13.68 -12.17 -8.73
C GLN A 155 -14.86 -12.03 -7.77
N GLU A 156 -14.77 -12.65 -6.59
CA GLU A 156 -15.77 -12.55 -5.52
C GLU A 156 -15.93 -11.11 -5.01
N ARG A 157 -14.82 -10.45 -4.63
CA ARG A 157 -14.85 -9.09 -4.06
C ARG A 157 -15.36 -8.06 -5.06
N VAL A 158 -14.86 -8.07 -6.29
CA VAL A 158 -15.30 -7.14 -7.34
C VAL A 158 -16.78 -7.34 -7.65
N SER A 159 -17.26 -8.59 -7.73
CA SER A 159 -18.69 -8.85 -7.94
C SER A 159 -19.54 -8.32 -6.79
N LYS A 160 -19.12 -8.55 -5.54
CA LYS A 160 -19.81 -8.06 -4.34
C LYS A 160 -19.88 -6.54 -4.30
N ILE A 161 -18.75 -5.87 -4.54
CA ILE A 161 -18.66 -4.40 -4.52
C ILE A 161 -19.61 -3.78 -5.56
N ARG A 162 -19.60 -4.28 -6.82
CA ARG A 162 -20.52 -3.78 -7.85
C ARG A 162 -21.99 -3.96 -7.48
N GLU A 163 -22.34 -5.05 -6.79
CA GLU A 163 -23.71 -5.34 -6.39
C GLU A 163 -24.19 -4.48 -5.20
N GLU A 164 -23.32 -4.26 -4.21
CA GLU A 164 -23.69 -3.57 -2.97
C GLU A 164 -23.54 -2.05 -3.07
N MET A 165 -22.62 -1.54 -3.92
CA MET A 165 -22.21 -0.13 -3.91
C MET A 165 -22.72 0.70 -5.09
N TYR A 166 -23.35 0.07 -6.09
CA TYR A 166 -23.87 0.74 -7.28
C TYR A 166 -25.32 0.37 -7.57
N ARG A 167 -26.17 1.38 -7.75
CA ARG A 167 -27.58 1.22 -8.13
C ARG A 167 -27.97 2.25 -9.17
N ASN A 168 -28.90 1.89 -10.06
CA ASN A 168 -29.53 2.84 -10.97
C ASN A 168 -30.64 3.63 -10.24
N ALA A 169 -30.24 4.48 -9.31
CA ALA A 169 -31.11 5.30 -8.47
C ALA A 169 -30.42 6.64 -8.16
N PRO A 170 -31.16 7.70 -7.75
CA PRO A 170 -30.57 8.98 -7.37
C PRO A 170 -29.52 8.90 -6.24
N ASP A 171 -29.68 7.95 -5.31
CA ASP A 171 -28.74 7.61 -4.23
C ASP A 171 -27.89 6.37 -4.59
N GLY A 172 -27.54 6.27 -5.88
CA GLY A 172 -26.99 5.06 -6.48
C GLY A 172 -25.53 4.78 -6.18
N LEU A 173 -24.78 5.76 -5.66
CA LEU A 173 -23.35 5.65 -5.33
C LEU A 173 -23.17 5.61 -3.82
N CYS A 174 -22.16 4.86 -3.37
CA CYS A 174 -21.85 4.74 -1.95
C CYS A 174 -21.02 5.91 -1.40
N GLY A 175 -20.54 6.83 -2.22
CA GLY A 175 -19.70 7.98 -1.86
C GLY A 175 -19.77 9.10 -2.91
N ASN A 176 -18.82 10.03 -2.85
CA ASN A 176 -18.68 11.08 -3.87
C ASN A 176 -18.38 10.45 -5.24
N GLU A 177 -18.79 11.10 -6.34
CA GLU A 177 -18.59 10.56 -7.70
C GLU A 177 -17.16 10.80 -8.21
N ASP A 178 -16.55 11.88 -7.70
CA ASP A 178 -15.17 12.33 -7.95
C ASP A 178 -14.80 12.40 -9.43
N CYS A 179 -15.59 13.19 -10.15
CA CYS A 179 -15.30 13.64 -11.51
C CYS A 179 -15.08 12.49 -12.51
N GLY A 180 -15.80 11.38 -12.34
CA GLY A 180 -15.69 10.19 -13.16
C GLY A 180 -14.89 9.05 -12.54
N GLN A 181 -14.25 9.22 -11.37
CA GLN A 181 -13.42 8.19 -10.76
C GLN A 181 -14.24 6.96 -10.33
N MET A 182 -15.33 7.15 -9.58
CA MET A 182 -16.22 6.04 -9.18
C MET A 182 -16.87 5.37 -10.39
N SER A 183 -17.35 6.19 -11.33
CA SER A 183 -17.99 5.71 -12.55
C SER A 183 -17.02 4.88 -13.40
N SER A 184 -15.78 5.33 -13.55
CA SER A 184 -14.71 4.63 -14.27
C SER A 184 -14.37 3.29 -13.62
N TRP A 185 -14.30 3.24 -12.29
CA TRP A 185 -14.09 1.98 -11.57
C TRP A 185 -15.17 0.95 -11.92
N TYR A 186 -16.44 1.37 -11.92
CA TYR A 186 -17.55 0.50 -12.28
C TYR A 186 -17.45 0.02 -13.73
N VAL A 187 -17.16 0.92 -14.68
CA VAL A 187 -17.02 0.58 -16.11
C VAL A 187 -15.93 -0.46 -16.33
N PHE A 188 -14.70 -0.21 -15.86
CA PHE A 188 -13.59 -1.16 -15.97
C PHE A 188 -13.94 -2.50 -15.32
N SER A 189 -14.42 -2.45 -14.08
CA SER A 189 -14.81 -3.65 -13.35
C SER A 189 -15.92 -4.44 -14.05
N ALA A 190 -16.87 -3.78 -14.70
CA ALA A 190 -17.95 -4.42 -15.45
C ALA A 190 -17.48 -5.02 -16.78
N LEU A 191 -16.48 -4.42 -17.44
CA LEU A 191 -15.78 -5.01 -18.58
C LEU A 191 -14.99 -6.27 -18.16
N GLY A 192 -14.52 -6.30 -16.91
CA GLY A 192 -13.90 -7.47 -16.30
C GLY A 192 -12.41 -7.36 -16.07
N PHE A 193 -11.83 -6.16 -16.18
CA PHE A 193 -10.42 -5.89 -15.88
C PHE A 193 -10.23 -4.47 -15.33
N TYR A 194 -9.13 -4.19 -14.62
CA TYR A 194 -8.88 -2.88 -13.99
C TYR A 194 -7.41 -2.48 -14.02
N PRO A 195 -7.08 -1.20 -14.32
CA PRO A 195 -5.70 -0.71 -14.27
C PRO A 195 -5.28 -0.43 -12.82
N VAL A 196 -4.71 -1.44 -12.15
CA VAL A 196 -4.22 -1.30 -10.76
C VAL A 196 -3.06 -0.31 -10.67
N THR A 197 -2.21 -0.27 -11.69
CA THR A 197 -0.99 0.55 -11.72
C THR A 197 -0.95 1.34 -13.02
N PRO A 198 -1.61 2.50 -13.13
CA PRO A 198 -1.42 3.37 -14.29
C PRO A 198 0.08 3.63 -14.55
N GLY A 199 0.51 3.64 -15.81
CA GLY A 199 1.92 3.61 -16.20
C GLY A 199 2.47 2.19 -16.43
N ASP A 200 1.80 1.14 -15.93
CA ASP A 200 1.96 -0.24 -16.37
C ASP A 200 0.91 -0.54 -17.45
N GLU A 201 1.32 -1.17 -18.55
CA GLU A 201 0.43 -1.47 -19.68
C GLU A 201 -0.50 -2.67 -19.42
N ARG A 202 -0.74 -3.05 -18.17
CA ARG A 202 -1.51 -4.25 -17.80
C ARG A 202 -2.77 -3.89 -17.05
N TYR A 203 -3.86 -4.53 -17.44
CA TYR A 203 -5.16 -4.46 -16.77
C TYR A 203 -5.43 -5.81 -16.10
N ILE A 204 -5.64 -5.78 -14.78
CA ILE A 204 -5.76 -6.98 -13.96
C ILE A 204 -7.16 -7.55 -14.12
N ILE A 205 -7.25 -8.84 -14.48
CA ILE A 205 -8.54 -9.49 -14.71
C ILE A 205 -9.28 -9.62 -13.37
N GLY A 206 -10.50 -9.10 -13.35
CA GLY A 206 -11.49 -9.29 -12.31
C GLY A 206 -12.52 -10.32 -12.76
N THR A 207 -13.75 -9.89 -13.03
CA THR A 207 -14.80 -10.74 -13.60
C THR A 207 -15.79 -9.90 -14.41
N PRO A 208 -16.13 -10.28 -15.66
CA PRO A 208 -17.03 -9.49 -16.50
C PRO A 208 -18.48 -9.56 -16.00
N LEU A 209 -19.20 -8.44 -16.12
CA LEU A 209 -20.60 -8.33 -15.72
C LEU A 209 -21.57 -8.72 -16.85
N PHE A 210 -21.25 -8.31 -18.07
CA PHE A 210 -22.13 -8.47 -19.22
C PHE A 210 -21.83 -9.74 -20.00
N ARG A 211 -22.84 -10.28 -20.69
CA ARG A 211 -22.66 -11.44 -21.57
C ARG A 211 -21.80 -11.13 -22.80
N GLN A 212 -21.83 -9.87 -23.23
CA GLN A 212 -21.01 -9.32 -24.28
C GLN A 212 -20.81 -7.82 -24.02
N ALA A 213 -19.62 -7.32 -24.27
CA ALA A 213 -19.32 -5.90 -24.34
C ALA A 213 -18.36 -5.66 -25.50
N ASP A 214 -18.59 -4.62 -26.29
CA ASP A 214 -17.76 -4.26 -27.45
C ASP A 214 -17.15 -2.87 -27.21
N ILE A 215 -15.83 -2.76 -27.31
CA ILE A 215 -15.09 -1.50 -27.19
C ILE A 215 -14.68 -1.07 -28.61
N THR A 216 -15.26 0.03 -29.10
CA THR A 216 -14.82 0.66 -30.34
C THR A 216 -13.60 1.54 -30.05
N LEU A 217 -12.47 1.19 -30.65
CA LEU A 217 -11.18 1.85 -30.42
C LEU A 217 -10.98 3.00 -31.40
N GLU A 218 -10.18 3.99 -31.02
CA GLU A 218 -9.90 5.16 -31.86
C GLU A 218 -9.17 4.81 -33.17
N ASN A 219 -8.44 3.68 -33.20
CA ASN A 219 -7.80 3.16 -34.40
C ASN A 219 -8.77 2.46 -35.38
N GLY A 220 -10.08 2.51 -35.10
CA GLY A 220 -11.14 1.93 -35.92
C GLY A 220 -11.35 0.43 -35.72
N LYS A 221 -10.57 -0.22 -34.85
CA LYS A 221 -10.77 -1.63 -34.48
C LYS A 221 -11.81 -1.76 -33.36
N THR A 222 -12.26 -3.00 -33.15
CA THR A 222 -13.13 -3.37 -32.04
C THR A 222 -12.44 -4.43 -31.20
N PHE A 223 -12.44 -4.24 -29.88
CA PHE A 223 -12.10 -5.26 -28.91
C PHE A 223 -13.36 -5.75 -28.22
N GLN A 224 -13.69 -7.02 -28.42
CA GLN A 224 -14.89 -7.66 -27.90
C GLN A 224 -14.57 -8.48 -26.66
N ILE A 225 -15.42 -8.36 -25.65
CA ILE A 225 -15.42 -9.18 -24.45
C ILE A 225 -16.66 -10.07 -24.49
N LEU A 226 -16.46 -11.39 -24.50
CA LEU A 226 -17.53 -12.38 -24.60
C LEU A 226 -17.58 -13.23 -23.34
N ALA A 227 -18.70 -13.25 -22.64
CA ALA A 227 -18.91 -14.06 -21.44
C ALA A 227 -20.35 -14.61 -21.42
N PRO A 228 -20.72 -15.58 -22.29
CA PRO A 228 -22.12 -15.89 -22.58
C PRO A 228 -22.95 -16.32 -21.37
N LYS A 229 -22.28 -16.84 -20.33
CA LYS A 229 -22.90 -17.30 -19.08
C LYS A 229 -22.83 -16.29 -17.93
N ALA A 230 -22.30 -15.08 -18.14
CA ALA A 230 -22.20 -14.03 -17.13
C ALA A 230 -23.56 -13.78 -16.48
N SER A 231 -23.56 -13.84 -15.15
CA SER A 231 -24.72 -13.60 -14.29
C SER A 231 -24.23 -13.40 -12.86
N LYS A 232 -25.11 -12.96 -11.97
CA LYS A 232 -24.80 -12.86 -10.53
C LYS A 232 -24.26 -14.16 -9.92
N LYS A 233 -24.71 -15.32 -10.41
CA LYS A 233 -24.24 -16.63 -9.93
C LYS A 233 -22.95 -17.07 -10.59
N ASN A 234 -22.80 -16.82 -11.89
CA ASN A 234 -21.63 -17.25 -12.66
C ASN A 234 -20.63 -16.11 -12.77
N SER A 235 -19.82 -15.91 -11.74
CA SER A 235 -18.79 -14.86 -11.68
C SER A 235 -17.36 -15.41 -11.65
N TYR A 236 -17.18 -16.73 -11.53
CA TYR A 236 -15.86 -17.34 -11.41
C TYR A 236 -15.31 -17.79 -12.75
N ILE A 237 -14.09 -17.37 -13.08
CA ILE A 237 -13.43 -17.68 -14.35
C ILE A 237 -12.78 -19.06 -14.27
N HIS A 238 -13.08 -19.92 -15.25
CA HIS A 238 -12.45 -21.23 -15.41
C HIS A 238 -11.52 -21.30 -16.62
N GLU A 239 -11.82 -20.54 -17.67
CA GLU A 239 -11.02 -20.49 -18.89
C GLU A 239 -11.17 -19.11 -19.53
N VAL A 240 -10.11 -18.67 -20.19
CA VAL A 240 -10.13 -17.48 -21.04
C VAL A 240 -9.46 -17.81 -22.36
N LYS A 241 -9.99 -17.27 -23.45
CA LYS A 241 -9.37 -17.31 -24.77
C LYS A 241 -9.17 -15.90 -25.30
N LEU A 242 -8.04 -15.68 -25.96
CA LEU A 242 -7.79 -14.47 -26.74
C LEU A 242 -7.71 -14.88 -28.21
N ASN A 243 -8.61 -14.33 -29.04
CA ASN A 243 -8.71 -14.64 -30.47
C ASN A 243 -8.82 -16.15 -30.75
N GLY A 244 -9.60 -16.85 -29.91
CA GLY A 244 -9.85 -18.29 -30.00
C GLY A 244 -8.72 -19.19 -29.44
N GLN A 245 -7.59 -18.62 -29.03
CA GLN A 245 -6.48 -19.37 -28.44
C GLN A 245 -6.54 -19.33 -26.91
N PRO A 246 -6.17 -20.41 -26.21
CA PRO A 246 -6.08 -20.41 -24.75
C PRO A 246 -5.20 -19.27 -24.24
N TYR A 247 -5.69 -18.51 -23.27
CA TYR A 247 -5.00 -17.36 -22.69
C TYR A 247 -4.96 -17.51 -21.18
N TYR A 248 -3.78 -17.74 -20.60
CA TYR A 248 -3.67 -18.14 -19.18
C TYR A 248 -3.40 -16.99 -18.22
N LYS A 249 -2.95 -15.83 -18.72
CA LYS A 249 -2.51 -14.68 -17.91
C LYS A 249 -3.69 -14.07 -17.16
N GLY A 250 -3.53 -13.81 -15.86
CA GLY A 250 -4.50 -13.11 -14.99
C GLY A 250 -4.58 -11.60 -15.22
N TYR A 251 -4.09 -11.12 -16.36
CA TYR A 251 -4.12 -9.72 -16.80
C TYR A 251 -4.21 -9.70 -18.33
N ILE A 252 -4.74 -8.62 -18.89
CA ILE A 252 -4.72 -8.31 -20.33
C ILE A 252 -3.82 -7.09 -20.56
N THR A 253 -3.08 -7.03 -21.66
CA THR A 253 -2.21 -5.87 -21.93
C THR A 253 -2.92 -4.80 -22.76
N HIS A 254 -2.43 -3.56 -22.69
CA HIS A 254 -2.90 -2.47 -23.54
C HIS A 254 -2.74 -2.82 -25.02
N THR A 255 -1.61 -3.43 -25.39
CA THR A 255 -1.37 -3.93 -26.75
C THR A 255 -2.41 -4.97 -27.17
N ASP A 256 -2.72 -5.97 -26.33
CA ASP A 256 -3.76 -6.98 -26.62
C ASP A 256 -5.12 -6.32 -26.93
N ILE A 257 -5.48 -5.26 -26.20
CA ILE A 257 -6.72 -4.51 -26.43
C ILE A 257 -6.64 -3.72 -27.73
N MET A 258 -5.56 -2.95 -27.94
CA MET A 258 -5.40 -2.06 -29.10
C MET A 258 -5.26 -2.81 -30.42
N GLU A 259 -4.86 -4.09 -30.39
CA GLU A 259 -4.86 -4.96 -31.55
C GLU A 259 -6.27 -5.36 -32.01
N GLY A 260 -7.30 -5.16 -31.18
CA GLY A 260 -8.67 -5.58 -31.40
C GLY A 260 -8.85 -7.10 -31.20
N GLY A 261 -10.00 -7.62 -31.61
CA GLY A 261 -10.30 -9.06 -31.54
C GLY A 261 -11.24 -9.43 -30.39
N THR A 262 -11.14 -10.64 -29.86
CA THR A 262 -12.10 -11.19 -28.89
C THR A 262 -11.41 -11.82 -27.68
N LEU A 263 -11.77 -11.36 -26.49
CA LEU A 263 -11.47 -11.97 -25.20
C LEU A 263 -12.71 -12.72 -24.69
N GLU A 264 -12.65 -14.05 -24.70
CA GLU A 264 -13.77 -14.93 -24.34
C GLU A 264 -13.56 -15.56 -22.96
N PHE A 265 -14.55 -15.47 -22.08
CA PHE A 265 -14.56 -16.00 -20.72
C PHE A 265 -15.53 -17.17 -20.57
N THR A 266 -15.04 -18.28 -20.01
CA THR A 266 -15.87 -19.38 -19.50
C THR A 266 -16.08 -19.20 -18.01
N LEU A 267 -17.33 -18.88 -17.63
CA LEU A 267 -17.73 -18.62 -16.24
C LEU A 267 -18.50 -19.79 -15.62
N LYS A 268 -18.31 -20.02 -14.31
CA LYS A 268 -19.08 -20.95 -13.47
C LYS A 268 -19.48 -20.29 -12.15
N ASP A 269 -20.31 -20.98 -11.39
CA ASP A 269 -20.80 -20.60 -10.06
C ASP A 269 -19.90 -21.06 -8.90
N THR A 270 -18.79 -21.71 -9.23
CA THR A 270 -17.80 -22.21 -8.27
C THR A 270 -16.41 -21.69 -8.61
N PRO A 271 -15.57 -21.35 -7.61
CA PRO A 271 -14.21 -20.87 -7.84
C PRO A 271 -13.38 -21.77 -8.76
N GLY A 272 -12.62 -21.14 -9.68
CA GLY A 272 -11.59 -21.77 -10.49
C GLY A 272 -10.21 -21.17 -10.16
N THR A 273 -9.14 -21.81 -10.65
CA THR A 273 -7.74 -21.38 -10.42
C THR A 273 -7.13 -20.64 -11.62
N TYR A 274 -7.96 -20.15 -12.54
CA TYR A 274 -7.51 -19.39 -13.71
C TYR A 274 -6.60 -18.22 -13.31
N GLY A 275 -5.42 -18.11 -13.91
CA GLY A 275 -4.46 -17.03 -13.64
C GLY A 275 -3.77 -17.08 -12.28
N ALA A 276 -3.89 -18.20 -11.53
CA ALA A 276 -3.31 -18.32 -10.19
C ALA A 276 -1.82 -18.73 -10.19
N GLU A 277 -1.37 -19.44 -11.24
CA GLU A 277 0.03 -19.91 -11.32
C GLU A 277 1.02 -18.74 -11.36
N PRO A 278 2.21 -18.87 -10.74
CA PRO A 278 3.17 -17.76 -10.62
C PRO A 278 3.57 -17.09 -11.94
N GLU A 279 3.63 -17.84 -13.04
CA GLU A 279 3.95 -17.35 -14.38
C GLU A 279 2.80 -16.62 -15.09
N PHE A 280 1.56 -16.83 -14.62
CA PHE A 280 0.35 -16.27 -15.23
C PHE A 280 -0.25 -15.13 -14.42
N ARG A 281 -0.03 -15.07 -13.12
CA ARG A 281 -0.52 -13.96 -12.28
C ARG A 281 0.19 -12.65 -12.62
N PRO A 282 -0.43 -11.49 -12.36
CA PRO A 282 0.26 -10.21 -12.50
C PRO A 282 1.43 -10.08 -11.52
N SER A 283 2.49 -9.42 -11.97
CA SER A 283 3.71 -9.21 -11.17
C SER A 283 4.38 -7.89 -11.52
N ILE A 284 4.60 -7.04 -10.53
CA ILE A 284 5.31 -5.77 -10.64
C ILE A 284 6.23 -5.61 -9.43
N ARG A 285 7.51 -5.39 -9.71
CA ARG A 285 8.57 -5.28 -8.72
C ARG A 285 9.65 -4.34 -9.23
N ILE A 286 10.16 -3.48 -8.36
CA ILE A 286 11.39 -2.75 -8.63
C ILE A 286 12.58 -3.72 -8.45
N THR A 287 13.41 -3.87 -9.47
CA THR A 287 14.50 -4.87 -9.50
C THR A 287 15.90 -4.26 -9.58
N ASP A 288 16.02 -2.97 -9.86
CA ASP A 288 17.27 -2.22 -9.96
C ASP A 288 17.26 -1.00 -9.02
N HIS A 289 18.40 -0.31 -8.93
CA HIS A 289 18.59 0.90 -8.11
C HIS A 289 18.00 0.79 -6.69
N LEU A 290 18.11 -0.40 -6.11
CA LEU A 290 17.40 -0.74 -4.89
C LEU A 290 17.99 -0.01 -3.68
N ILE A 291 17.13 0.57 -2.85
CA ILE A 291 17.55 1.26 -1.62
C ILE A 291 17.63 0.29 -0.42
N GLU A 292 18.43 0.65 0.58
CA GLU A 292 18.28 0.11 1.94
C GLU A 292 17.36 1.07 2.73
N PRO A 293 16.25 0.60 3.32
CA PRO A 293 15.38 1.40 4.17
C PRO A 293 16.12 1.90 5.41
N VAL A 294 15.79 3.11 5.86
CA VAL A 294 16.41 3.70 7.06
C VAL A 294 16.10 2.89 8.32
N PRO A 295 17.01 2.84 9.32
CA PRO A 295 16.68 2.23 10.59
C PRO A 295 15.59 3.04 11.31
N PHE A 296 15.01 2.46 12.36
CA PHE A 296 13.98 3.10 13.17
C PHE A 296 14.20 2.83 14.66
N VAL A 297 13.65 3.71 15.49
CA VAL A 297 13.62 3.55 16.94
C VAL A 297 12.45 2.63 17.29
N GLN A 298 12.75 1.38 17.65
CA GLN A 298 11.76 0.38 18.02
C GLN A 298 11.19 0.65 19.42
N THR A 299 12.04 1.02 20.37
CA THR A 299 11.66 1.42 21.73
C THR A 299 12.52 2.57 22.21
N GLY A 300 11.97 3.37 23.12
CA GLY A 300 12.65 4.52 23.72
C GLY A 300 11.75 5.74 23.80
N GLU A 301 11.75 6.40 24.95
CA GLU A 301 10.98 7.62 25.16
C GLU A 301 11.77 8.81 24.63
N LYS A 302 11.14 9.61 23.76
CA LYS A 302 11.76 10.84 23.25
C LYS A 302 12.14 11.79 24.40
N ALA A 303 11.32 11.88 25.44
CA ALA A 303 11.59 12.69 26.63
C ALA A 303 11.50 11.79 27.88
N PHE A 304 12.49 11.88 28.77
CA PHE A 304 12.63 10.97 29.92
C PHE A 304 13.17 11.70 31.17
N PHE A 305 12.88 11.21 32.38
CA PHE A 305 13.33 11.85 33.63
C PHE A 305 14.73 11.39 34.07
N ASP A 306 14.88 10.08 34.29
CA ASP A 306 16.11 9.50 34.84
C ASP A 306 16.95 8.85 33.75
N SER A 307 16.34 7.91 33.03
CA SER A 307 16.95 7.26 31.87
C SER A 307 15.90 6.71 30.92
N THR A 308 16.33 6.41 29.70
CA THR A 308 15.52 5.68 28.72
C THR A 308 16.36 4.61 28.02
N GLN A 309 15.72 3.51 27.63
CA GLN A 309 16.36 2.41 26.91
C GLN A 309 15.97 2.46 25.43
N ILE A 310 16.95 2.75 24.58
CA ILE A 310 16.78 2.88 23.14
C ILE A 310 17.10 1.55 22.45
N VAL A 311 16.16 1.11 21.61
CA VAL A 311 16.36 0.00 20.67
C VAL A 311 16.23 0.51 19.25
N LEU A 312 17.27 0.31 18.44
CA LEU A 312 17.25 0.57 17.00
C LEU A 312 17.03 -0.75 16.24
N ALA A 313 16.26 -0.68 15.17
CA ALA A 313 15.95 -1.81 14.30
C ALA A 313 15.93 -1.41 12.81
N THR A 314 15.91 -2.40 11.93
CA THR A 314 15.73 -2.25 10.48
C THR A 314 14.75 -3.31 10.00
N ILE A 315 14.02 -3.01 8.92
CA ILE A 315 13.06 -3.95 8.33
C ILE A 315 13.76 -4.97 7.40
N THR A 316 14.98 -4.68 6.93
CA THR A 316 15.71 -5.57 6.02
C THR A 316 16.38 -6.71 6.81
N PRO A 317 16.03 -7.99 6.55
CA PRO A 317 16.58 -9.11 7.29
C PRO A 317 18.11 -9.22 7.17
N GLY A 318 18.79 -9.12 8.32
CA GLY A 318 20.23 -9.26 8.43
C GLY A 318 21.04 -8.03 8.02
N SER A 319 20.38 -6.89 7.75
CA SER A 319 21.05 -5.59 7.76
C SER A 319 21.57 -5.25 9.16
N LYS A 320 22.66 -4.50 9.21
CA LYS A 320 23.29 -4.03 10.45
C LYS A 320 23.03 -2.54 10.64
N VAL A 321 22.82 -2.12 11.89
CA VAL A 321 22.64 -0.70 12.24
C VAL A 321 23.90 -0.17 12.90
N TYR A 322 24.44 0.92 12.39
CA TYR A 322 25.59 1.63 12.94
C TYR A 322 25.15 3.01 13.42
N TYR A 323 25.73 3.49 14.52
CA TYR A 323 25.31 4.75 15.13
C TYR A 323 26.46 5.54 15.78
N THR A 324 26.18 6.81 16.02
CA THR A 324 27.05 7.76 16.74
C THR A 324 26.19 8.59 17.71
N THR A 325 26.82 9.08 18.79
CA THR A 325 26.19 9.96 19.81
C THR A 325 26.91 11.29 19.97
N ASP A 326 28.00 11.49 19.22
CA ASP A 326 28.87 12.67 19.23
C ASP A 326 28.60 13.61 18.04
N LEU A 327 27.45 13.45 17.38
CA LEU A 327 26.99 14.18 16.20
C LEU A 327 27.75 13.91 14.90
N THR A 328 28.78 13.05 14.90
CA THR A 328 29.46 12.63 13.66
C THR A 328 28.56 11.76 12.79
N GLU A 329 28.81 11.71 11.48
CA GLU A 329 28.02 10.86 10.57
C GLU A 329 28.42 9.38 10.73
N PRO A 330 27.46 8.48 11.02
CA PRO A 330 27.77 7.08 11.18
C PRO A 330 28.13 6.43 9.85
N ASN A 331 29.07 5.49 9.90
CA ASN A 331 29.48 4.64 8.79
C ASN A 331 29.81 3.22 9.30
N GLU A 332 30.30 2.35 8.43
CA GLU A 332 30.65 0.95 8.73
C GLU A 332 31.71 0.78 9.84
N ASN A 333 32.47 1.83 10.16
CA ASN A 333 33.46 1.85 11.23
C ASN A 333 32.92 2.46 12.54
N SER A 334 31.69 2.96 12.55
CA SER A 334 31.03 3.47 13.76
C SER A 334 30.59 2.33 14.68
N LEU A 335 29.97 2.66 15.81
CA LEU A 335 29.50 1.65 16.76
C LEU A 335 28.37 0.81 16.14
N LEU A 336 28.56 -0.51 16.12
CA LEU A 336 27.51 -1.46 15.73
C LEU A 336 26.46 -1.53 16.85
N PHE A 337 25.19 -1.34 16.51
CA PHE A 337 24.08 -1.53 17.42
C PHE A 337 23.82 -3.03 17.63
N ALA A 338 24.29 -3.56 18.76
CA ALA A 338 24.14 -4.98 19.13
C ALA A 338 23.29 -5.20 20.39
N THR A 339 23.20 -4.21 21.27
CA THR A 339 22.44 -4.26 22.52
C THR A 339 21.71 -2.94 22.75
N PRO A 340 20.59 -2.93 23.51
CA PRO A 340 19.90 -1.69 23.87
C PRO A 340 20.83 -0.65 24.51
N LEU A 341 20.65 0.62 24.16
CA LEU A 341 21.43 1.74 24.70
C LEU A 341 20.67 2.41 25.83
N THR A 342 21.29 2.52 27.01
CA THR A 342 20.73 3.30 28.12
C THR A 342 21.24 4.72 28.06
N LEU A 343 20.32 5.68 27.89
CA LEU A 343 20.62 7.10 27.94
C LEU A 343 20.19 7.67 29.29
N SER A 344 21.11 8.33 29.99
CA SER A 344 20.81 9.05 31.24
C SER A 344 20.89 10.58 31.09
N GLU A 345 21.25 11.07 29.90
CA GLU A 345 21.41 12.49 29.56
C GLU A 345 20.85 12.75 28.15
N SER A 346 20.45 14.00 27.88
CA SER A 346 19.99 14.39 26.55
C SER A 346 21.03 14.04 25.50
N THR A 347 20.62 13.27 24.49
CA THR A 347 21.53 12.68 23.49
C THR A 347 20.87 12.72 22.13
N THR A 348 21.66 13.09 21.11
CA THR A 348 21.26 12.91 19.71
C THR A 348 21.93 11.66 19.18
N ILE A 349 21.15 10.75 18.61
CA ILE A 349 21.64 9.54 17.95
C ILE A 349 21.52 9.75 16.45
N LYS A 350 22.63 9.64 15.73
CA LYS A 350 22.61 9.46 14.27
C LYS A 350 22.80 7.99 13.94
N ALA A 351 22.00 7.44 13.03
CA ALA A 351 22.07 6.02 12.68
C ALA A 351 21.94 5.77 11.18
N ILE A 352 22.58 4.70 10.71
CA ILE A 352 22.54 4.20 9.34
C ILE A 352 22.37 2.68 9.35
N SER A 353 21.62 2.15 8.40
CA SER A 353 21.53 0.71 8.14
C SER A 353 22.39 0.35 6.92
N ILE A 354 23.09 -0.78 7.03
CA ILE A 354 23.94 -1.33 5.96
C ILE A 354 23.49 -2.77 5.71
N ALA A 355 23.03 -3.02 4.48
CA ALA A 355 22.59 -4.33 4.02
C ALA A 355 23.76 -5.28 3.78
N LYS A 356 23.46 -6.58 3.64
CA LYS A 356 24.48 -7.64 3.40
C LYS A 356 25.29 -7.43 2.13
N ASP A 357 24.71 -6.76 1.14
CA ASP A 357 25.36 -6.40 -0.13
C ASP A 357 26.00 -5.00 -0.11
N ASN A 358 26.19 -4.41 1.08
CA ASN A 358 26.79 -3.11 1.33
C ASN A 358 25.99 -1.90 0.85
N ARG A 359 24.72 -2.06 0.44
CA ARG A 359 23.82 -0.91 0.27
C ARG A 359 23.64 -0.21 1.61
N LYS A 360 23.71 1.11 1.60
CA LYS A 360 23.58 1.97 2.78
C LYS A 360 22.30 2.78 2.68
N SER A 361 21.57 2.90 3.78
CA SER A 361 20.44 3.82 3.86
C SER A 361 20.90 5.27 4.00
N ARG A 362 19.93 6.20 3.96
CA ARG A 362 20.15 7.56 4.44
C ARG A 362 20.39 7.56 5.94
N ILE A 363 21.22 8.48 6.42
CA ILE A 363 21.42 8.68 7.85
C ILE A 363 20.16 9.31 8.44
N ILE A 364 19.67 8.73 9.54
CA ILE A 364 18.62 9.33 10.35
C ILE A 364 19.21 10.00 11.58
N GLU A 365 18.52 11.01 12.09
CA GLU A 365 18.84 11.68 13.35
C GLU A 365 17.64 11.63 14.29
N SER A 366 17.85 11.13 15.51
CA SER A 366 16.85 11.05 16.58
C SER A 366 17.35 11.77 17.83
N GLN A 367 16.52 12.67 18.38
CA GLN A 367 16.83 13.44 19.57
C GLN A 367 16.09 12.87 20.78
N PHE A 368 16.82 12.65 21.88
CA PHE A 368 16.29 12.18 23.15
C PHE A 368 16.62 13.22 24.23
N LEU A 369 15.61 13.65 24.98
CA LEU A 369 15.69 14.81 25.86
C LEU A 369 15.48 14.38 27.31
N LYS A 370 16.47 14.65 28.16
CA LYS A 370 16.30 14.53 29.60
C LYS A 370 15.48 15.71 30.12
N ILE A 371 14.37 15.41 30.74
CA ILE A 371 13.49 16.37 31.40
C ILE A 371 14.19 16.86 32.67
N PRO A 372 14.39 18.18 32.86
CA PRO A 372 14.92 18.72 34.11
C PRO A 372 14.05 18.29 35.29
N GLN A 373 14.69 17.79 36.36
CA GLN A 373 13.96 17.27 37.53
C GLN A 373 12.93 18.27 38.06
N LYS A 374 11.81 17.75 38.59
CA LYS A 374 10.73 18.43 39.35
C LYS A 374 9.56 19.03 38.57
N ARG A 375 9.31 18.65 37.32
CA ARG A 375 8.08 19.03 36.61
C ARG A 375 7.14 17.85 36.47
N LYS A 376 5.91 18.00 36.98
CA LYS A 376 4.80 17.05 36.78
C LYS A 376 3.63 17.81 36.22
N ILE A 377 3.11 17.37 35.09
CA ILE A 377 1.84 17.85 34.55
C ILE A 377 0.77 16.84 34.97
N LYS A 378 -0.36 17.36 35.45
CA LYS A 378 -1.57 16.58 35.63
C LYS A 378 -2.57 17.03 34.57
N LEU A 379 -2.84 16.17 33.61
CA LEU A 379 -3.89 16.40 32.64
C LEU A 379 -5.23 16.10 33.30
N TYR A 380 -6.15 17.08 33.25
CA TYR A 380 -7.53 16.91 33.72
C TYR A 380 -8.48 16.45 32.60
N SER A 381 -7.96 16.36 31.37
CA SER A 381 -8.66 15.91 30.18
C SER A 381 -7.75 14.98 29.38
N ASN A 382 -8.34 13.99 28.71
CA ASN A 382 -7.60 13.18 27.74
C ASN A 382 -7.32 14.03 26.49
N TYR A 383 -6.08 14.06 26.02
CA TYR A 383 -5.78 14.62 24.70
C TYR A 383 -6.30 13.68 23.60
N ALA A 384 -6.71 14.23 22.47
CA ALA A 384 -6.90 13.41 21.28
C ALA A 384 -5.53 12.91 20.81
N ASN A 385 -5.44 11.65 20.34
CA ASN A 385 -4.20 11.09 19.80
C ASN A 385 -3.59 11.99 18.70
N GLN A 386 -4.46 12.68 17.97
CA GLN A 386 -4.10 13.66 16.94
C GLN A 386 -3.22 14.83 17.45
N TYR A 387 -3.22 15.09 18.75
CA TYR A 387 -2.44 16.14 19.40
C TYR A 387 -1.57 15.57 20.51
N SER A 388 -1.26 14.28 20.47
CA SER A 388 -0.52 13.61 21.54
C SER A 388 0.84 14.24 21.76
N ALA A 389 1.54 14.67 20.69
CA ALA A 389 2.76 15.49 20.73
C ALA A 389 3.85 15.04 21.74
N GLY A 390 3.93 13.75 22.08
CA GLY A 390 4.79 13.22 23.15
C GLY A 390 4.04 12.72 24.39
N GLY A 391 2.73 12.54 24.29
CA GLY A 391 1.85 12.02 25.33
C GLY A 391 1.68 12.98 26.50
N ASP A 392 1.63 12.42 27.71
CA ASP A 392 1.43 13.18 28.97
C ASP A 392 2.52 14.24 29.22
N TYR A 393 3.68 14.09 28.56
CA TYR A 393 4.84 14.96 28.73
C TYR A 393 5.04 15.94 27.57
N ALA A 394 4.12 16.01 26.61
CA ALA A 394 4.23 16.89 25.43
C ALA A 394 4.45 18.37 25.76
N LEU A 395 3.96 18.83 26.91
CA LEU A 395 4.04 20.22 27.36
C LEU A 395 5.25 20.52 28.28
N ILE A 396 6.15 19.54 28.50
CA ILE A 396 7.31 19.68 29.40
C ILE A 396 8.58 20.04 28.65
#